data_AF-A0A815CL01-F1
#
_entry.id   AF-A0A815CL01-F1
#
_cell.length_a   1.000
_cell.length_b   1.000
_cell.length_c   1.000
_cell.angle_alpha   90.00
_cell.angle_beta   90.00
_cell.angle_gamma   90.00
#
_symmetry.space_group_name_H-M   'P 1'
#
loop_
_entity.id
_entity.type
_entity.pdbx_description
1 polymer ?
#
loop_
_entity_poly.entity_id
_entity_poly.type
_entity_poly.pdbx_seq_one_letter_code
_entity_poly.pdbx_strand_id
1 'polypeptide(L)'
;MVSISGITYSLLIQAISRLFFSIFYSHKFLLKKRIHWILIFFKWLICFIIGIQPLFIEHGFELVREHRMCRIKTNKLSIAPYSICIVYVFAGLFACICLTFIRKNLIVMKNILIILNILMCGGTPYLILMIWDLIDNGSAPRQLYFLSVNSLVSATTLMIIVTFYKNKTVKKITLKYLSGH
;
A
#
# COMPACT_ATOMS: atom_id res chain seq x y z
N MET A 1 9.42 2.81 4.44
CA MET A 1 8.25 3.55 3.91
C MET A 1 8.04 3.34 2.41
N VAL A 2 9.05 3.59 1.55
CA VAL A 2 8.94 3.46 0.08
C VAL A 2 8.40 2.10 -0.39
N SER A 3 8.82 1.01 0.26
CA SER A 3 8.37 -0.34 -0.06
C SER A 3 6.90 -0.58 0.28
N ILE A 4 6.41 -0.04 1.40
CA ILE A 4 5.01 -0.18 1.83
C ILE A 4 4.09 0.67 0.98
N SER A 5 4.45 1.94 0.72
CA SER A 5 3.69 2.79 -0.19
C SER A 5 3.60 2.15 -1.58
N GLY A 6 4.70 1.56 -2.07
CA GLY A 6 4.71 0.77 -3.30
C GLY A 6 3.67 -0.37 -3.31
N ILE A 7 3.55 -1.14 -2.23
CA ILE A 7 2.56 -2.22 -2.10
C ILE A 7 1.13 -1.65 -2.10
N THR A 8 0.85 -0.61 -1.32
CA THR A 8 -0.47 0.02 -1.24
C THR A 8 -0.91 0.57 -2.60
N TYR A 9 -0.03 1.29 -3.30
CA TYR A 9 -0.32 1.81 -4.64
C TYR A 9 -0.44 0.71 -5.70
N SER A 10 0.22 -0.45 -5.50
CA SER A 10 0.03 -1.63 -6.36
C SER A 10 -1.42 -2.09 -6.35
N LEU A 11 -2.01 -2.16 -5.16
CA LEU A 11 -3.40 -2.60 -4.98
C LEU A 11 -4.38 -1.56 -5.50
N LEU A 12 -4.10 -0.28 -5.26
CA LEU A 12 -4.89 0.83 -5.79
C LEU A 12 -4.95 0.76 -7.32
N ILE A 13 -3.81 0.57 -7.98
CA ILE A 13 -3.75 0.52 -9.44
C ILE A 13 -4.34 -0.77 -10.00
N GLN A 14 -4.25 -1.87 -9.26
CA GLN A 14 -4.99 -3.08 -9.61
C GLN A 14 -6.50 -2.85 -9.53
N ALA A 15 -6.98 -2.11 -8.53
CA ALA A 15 -8.40 -1.73 -8.41
C ALA A 15 -8.82 -0.75 -9.52
N ILE A 16 -8.02 0.29 -9.80
CA ILE A 16 -8.23 1.25 -10.89
C ILE A 16 -8.27 0.53 -12.23
N SER A 17 -7.29 -0.34 -12.51
CA SER A 17 -7.25 -1.08 -13.77
C SER A 17 -8.53 -1.89 -13.95
N ARG A 18 -9.03 -2.55 -12.89
CA ARG A 18 -10.31 -3.30 -12.93
C ARG A 18 -11.54 -2.39 -13.04
N LEU A 19 -11.53 -1.22 -12.42
CA LEU A 19 -12.55 -0.19 -12.59
C LEU A 19 -12.61 0.25 -14.07
N PHE A 20 -11.45 0.53 -14.67
CA PHE A 20 -11.34 0.86 -16.09
C PHE A 20 -11.90 -0.27 -16.97
N PHE A 21 -11.53 -1.54 -16.72
CA PHE A 21 -12.09 -2.69 -17.45
C PHE A 21 -13.62 -2.81 -17.30
N SER A 22 -14.16 -2.52 -16.12
CA SER A 22 -15.58 -2.65 -15.83
C SER A 22 -16.44 -1.51 -16.39
N ILE A 23 -15.93 -0.28 -16.38
CA ILE A 23 -16.65 0.91 -16.87
C ILE A 23 -16.52 1.00 -18.40
N PHE A 24 -15.29 0.86 -18.91
CA PHE A 24 -15.00 1.01 -20.33
C PHE A 24 -15.17 -0.29 -21.13
N TYR A 25 -15.96 -1.25 -20.62
CA TYR A 25 -16.26 -2.49 -21.36
C TYR A 25 -16.88 -2.21 -22.73
N SER A 26 -17.55 -1.06 -22.89
CA SER A 26 -18.08 -0.55 -24.16
C SER A 26 -16.99 -0.13 -25.16
N HIS A 27 -15.84 0.36 -24.68
CA HIS A 27 -14.75 0.85 -25.52
C HIS A 27 -13.57 -0.14 -25.57
N LYS A 28 -13.69 -1.18 -26.43
CA LYS A 28 -12.68 -2.22 -26.66
C LYS A 28 -11.25 -1.69 -26.91
N PHE A 29 -11.11 -0.47 -27.41
CA PHE A 29 -9.81 0.14 -27.71
C PHE A 29 -8.96 0.44 -26.45
N LEU A 30 -9.60 0.80 -25.33
CA LEU A 30 -8.93 1.14 -24.07
C LEU A 30 -8.44 -0.11 -23.30
N LEU A 31 -8.84 -1.31 -23.76
CA LEU A 31 -8.50 -2.60 -23.16
C LEU A 31 -7.14 -3.17 -23.61
N LYS A 32 -6.36 -2.42 -24.39
CA LYS A 32 -5.09 -2.91 -24.95
C LYS A 32 -4.00 -3.02 -23.88
N LYS A 33 -3.13 -4.04 -24.02
CA LYS A 33 -1.92 -4.28 -23.19
C LYS A 33 -1.07 -3.01 -22.95
N ARG A 34 -1.08 -2.06 -23.90
CA ARG A 34 -0.38 -0.76 -23.80
C ARG A 34 -0.86 0.10 -22.64
N ILE A 35 -2.18 0.18 -22.40
CA ILE A 35 -2.74 1.00 -21.30
C ILE A 35 -2.34 0.43 -19.93
N HIS A 36 -2.29 -0.90 -19.80
CA HIS A 36 -1.86 -1.52 -18.56
C HIS A 36 -0.39 -1.21 -18.24
N TRP A 37 0.49 -1.21 -19.25
CA TRP A 37 1.89 -0.79 -19.08
C TRP A 37 2.01 0.68 -18.69
N ILE A 38 1.20 1.56 -19.29
CA ILE A 38 1.16 2.98 -18.93
C ILE A 38 0.74 3.16 -17.47
N LEU A 39 -0.30 2.45 -17.01
CA LEU A 39 -0.72 2.48 -15.59
C LEU A 39 0.37 1.97 -14.64
N ILE A 40 1.09 0.91 -15.02
CA ILE A 40 2.24 0.41 -14.24
C ILE A 40 3.35 1.46 -14.21
N PHE A 41 3.67 2.11 -15.33
CA PHE A 41 4.69 3.14 -15.37
C PHE A 41 4.34 4.34 -14.48
N PHE A 42 3.12 4.87 -14.59
CA PHE A 42 2.64 5.95 -13.73
C PHE A 42 2.68 5.58 -12.25
N LYS A 43 2.37 4.32 -11.90
CA LYS A 43 2.53 3.80 -10.53
C LYS A 43 3.94 4.02 -10.01
N TRP A 44 4.92 3.52 -10.77
CA TRP A 44 6.32 3.56 -10.38
C TRP A 44 6.77 5.00 -10.24
N LEU A 45 6.40 5.85 -11.21
CA LEU A 45 6.69 7.28 -11.18
C LEU A 45 6.15 7.94 -9.89
N ILE A 46 4.88 7.70 -9.54
CA ILE A 46 4.28 8.25 -8.30
C ILE A 46 5.01 7.73 -7.06
N CYS A 47 5.35 6.43 -7.01
CA CYS A 47 6.10 5.86 -5.89
C CYS A 47 7.50 6.47 -5.75
N PHE A 48 8.18 6.74 -6.87
CA PHE A 48 9.47 7.44 -6.88
C PHE A 48 9.33 8.88 -6.38
N ILE A 49 8.33 9.63 -6.87
CA ILE A 49 8.07 11.02 -6.46
C ILE A 49 7.78 11.10 -4.94
N ILE A 50 6.97 10.19 -4.42
CA ILE A 50 6.69 10.15 -2.98
C ILE A 50 7.93 9.72 -2.18
N GLY A 51 8.71 8.77 -2.70
CA GLY A 51 9.90 8.27 -2.02
C GLY A 51 11.08 9.25 -2.02
N ILE A 52 11.18 10.12 -3.03
CA ILE A 52 12.28 11.09 -3.16
C ILE A 52 12.05 12.35 -2.32
N GLN A 53 10.80 12.68 -1.96
CA GLN A 53 10.45 13.89 -1.24
C GLN A 53 11.26 14.13 0.06
N PRO A 54 11.54 13.12 0.92
CA PRO A 54 12.35 13.32 2.12
C PRO A 54 13.79 13.75 1.84
N LEU A 55 14.33 13.50 0.64
CA LEU A 55 15.70 13.90 0.26
C LEU A 55 15.82 15.40 -0.02
N PHE A 56 14.73 16.07 -0.38
CA PHE A 56 14.72 17.51 -0.67
C PHE A 56 14.52 18.37 0.58
N ILE A 57 14.36 17.76 1.74
CA ILE A 57 14.11 18.46 2.99
C ILE A 57 15.41 18.52 3.80
N GLU A 58 15.83 19.74 4.12
CA GLU A 58 17.00 19.97 4.95
C GLU A 58 16.80 19.33 6.34
N HIS A 59 17.72 18.42 6.69
CA HIS A 59 17.64 17.50 7.83
C HIS A 59 16.41 16.58 7.85
N GLY A 60 15.93 16.17 6.67
CA GLY A 60 14.79 15.25 6.53
C GLY A 60 15.05 13.85 7.07
N PHE A 61 16.31 13.45 7.18
CA PHE A 61 16.73 12.20 7.83
C PHE A 61 17.46 12.49 9.13
N GLU A 62 17.12 11.75 10.17
CA GLU A 62 17.78 11.81 11.46
C GLU A 62 18.36 10.43 11.78
N LEU A 63 19.66 10.40 12.06
CA LEU A 63 20.31 9.21 12.57
C LEU A 63 20.11 9.14 14.08
N VAL A 64 19.23 8.26 14.53
CA VAL A 64 19.03 8.01 15.97
C VAL A 64 20.16 7.10 16.44
N ARG A 65 21.21 7.71 17.01
CA ARG A 65 22.43 7.00 17.44
C ARG A 65 22.14 5.86 18.42
N GLU A 66 21.17 6.06 19.32
CA GLU A 66 20.77 5.05 20.31
C GLU A 66 20.24 3.75 19.69
N HIS A 67 19.76 3.81 18.45
CA HIS A 67 19.11 2.66 17.80
C HIS A 67 19.83 2.22 16.53
N ARG A 68 20.88 2.93 16.10
CA ARG A 68 21.56 2.73 14.80
C ARG A 68 20.57 2.65 13.63
N MET A 69 19.46 3.39 13.72
CA MET A 69 18.44 3.45 12.69
C MET A 69 18.39 4.86 12.11
N CYS A 70 18.29 4.94 10.78
CA CYS A 70 17.98 6.17 10.08
C CYS A 70 16.46 6.29 9.99
N ARG A 71 15.90 7.34 10.59
CA ARG A 71 14.46 7.64 10.51
C ARG A 71 14.23 8.94 9.76
N ILE A 72 13.04 9.07 9.18
CA ILE A 72 12.59 10.36 8.64
C ILE A 72 12.22 11.24 9.82
N LYS A 73 12.73 12.47 9.86
CA LYS A 73 12.44 13.42 10.93
C LYS A 73 11.00 13.91 10.79
N THR A 74 10.12 13.45 11.66
CA THR A 74 8.68 13.78 11.68
C THR A 74 8.37 15.13 12.31
N ASN A 75 9.35 15.75 12.94
CA ASN A 75 9.22 16.97 13.73
C ASN A 75 8.84 18.22 12.90
N LYS A 76 8.95 18.16 11.56
CA LYS A 76 8.38 19.18 10.67
C LYS A 76 6.96 18.77 10.30
N LEU A 77 5.98 19.58 10.73
CA LEU A 77 4.53 19.44 10.50
C LEU A 77 4.13 19.19 9.03
N SER A 78 5.03 19.41 8.07
CA SER A 78 4.77 19.21 6.63
C SER A 78 4.91 17.74 6.17
N ILE A 79 5.72 16.90 6.83
CA ILE A 79 6.10 15.57 6.28
C ILE A 79 5.22 14.45 6.83
N ALA A 80 5.00 14.45 8.14
CA ALA A 80 4.22 13.43 8.83
C ALA A 80 2.78 13.34 8.29
N PRO A 81 1.98 14.42 8.26
CA PRO A 81 0.61 14.36 7.73
C PRO A 81 0.58 14.08 6.23
N TYR A 82 1.57 14.55 5.45
CA TYR A 82 1.63 14.24 4.02
C TYR A 82 1.75 12.74 3.77
N SER A 83 2.65 12.06 4.48
CA SER A 83 2.83 10.61 4.36
C SER A 83 1.63 9.79 4.84
N ILE A 84 0.93 10.26 5.88
CA ILE A 84 -0.25 9.61 6.47
C ILE A 84 -1.49 9.78 5.58
N CYS A 85 -1.77 11.02 5.16
CA CYS A 85 -2.98 11.35 4.39
C CYS A 85 -2.95 10.71 2.99
N ILE A 86 -1.81 10.77 2.31
CA ILE A 86 -1.72 10.34 0.91
C ILE A 86 -1.65 8.81 0.78
N VAL A 87 -1.00 8.12 1.72
CA VAL A 87 -0.82 6.66 1.60
C VAL A 87 -1.97 5.88 2.22
N TYR A 88 -2.48 6.29 3.39
CA TYR A 88 -3.50 5.52 4.10
C TYR A 88 -4.92 6.05 3.86
N VAL A 89 -5.14 7.35 4.04
CA VAL A 89 -6.49 7.93 3.95
C VAL A 89 -6.97 7.94 2.50
N PHE A 90 -6.16 8.45 1.57
CA PHE A 90 -6.54 8.51 0.17
C PHE A 90 -6.71 7.12 -0.45
N ALA A 91 -5.82 6.17 -0.16
CA ALA A 91 -5.93 4.82 -0.69
C ALA A 91 -7.16 4.07 -0.14
N GLY A 92 -7.45 4.23 1.16
CA GLY A 92 -8.63 3.66 1.80
C GLY A 92 -9.93 4.21 1.21
N LEU A 93 -10.06 5.55 1.17
CA LEU A 93 -11.25 6.22 0.63
C LEU A 93 -11.46 5.90 -0.85
N PHE A 94 -10.40 5.94 -1.65
CA PHE A 94 -10.49 5.66 -3.08
C PHE A 94 -10.91 4.21 -3.34
N ALA A 95 -10.42 3.26 -2.56
CA ALA A 95 -10.85 1.86 -2.66
C ALA A 95 -12.32 1.69 -2.28
N CYS A 96 -12.79 2.38 -1.24
CA CYS A 96 -14.21 2.39 -0.86
C CYS A 96 -15.09 2.98 -1.98
N ILE A 97 -14.69 4.08 -2.61
CA ILE A 97 -15.40 4.69 -3.76
C ILE A 97 -15.41 3.75 -4.96
N CYS A 98 -14.29 3.08 -5.26
CA CYS A 98 -14.26 2.08 -6.32
C CYS A 98 -15.24 0.93 -6.05
N LEU A 99 -15.43 0.57 -4.78
CA LEU A 99 -16.32 -0.52 -4.38
C LEU A 99 -17.80 -0.15 -4.56
N THR A 100 -18.19 1.10 -4.28
CA THR A 100 -19.56 1.56 -4.52
C THR A 100 -19.88 1.63 -6.01
N PHE A 101 -18.90 1.99 -6.84
CA PHE A 101 -19.09 2.12 -8.29
C PHE A 101 -19.15 0.76 -9.03
N ILE A 102 -18.39 -0.25 -8.58
CA ILE A 102 -18.30 -1.56 -9.25
C ILE A 102 -19.22 -2.59 -8.59
N ARG A 103 -20.54 -2.34 -8.66
CA ARG A 103 -21.56 -3.30 -8.17
C ARG A 103 -21.60 -4.60 -8.98
N LYS A 104 -21.10 -4.61 -10.21
CA LYS A 104 -21.18 -5.76 -11.14
C LYS A 104 -20.12 -6.86 -10.93
N ASN A 105 -18.99 -6.55 -10.28
CA ASN A 105 -17.87 -7.49 -10.09
C ASN A 105 -17.54 -7.74 -8.60
N LEU A 106 -18.57 -8.03 -7.81
CA LEU A 106 -18.48 -8.14 -6.33
C LEU A 106 -17.45 -9.15 -5.84
N ILE A 107 -17.29 -10.30 -6.51
CA ILE A 107 -16.39 -11.37 -6.04
C ILE A 107 -14.93 -10.89 -6.04
N VAL A 108 -14.51 -10.24 -7.12
CA VAL A 108 -13.13 -9.77 -7.29
C VAL A 108 -12.85 -8.56 -6.40
N MET A 109 -13.83 -7.67 -6.25
CA MET A 109 -13.73 -6.49 -5.38
C MET A 109 -13.70 -6.88 -3.89
N LYS A 110 -14.49 -7.88 -3.46
CA LYS A 110 -14.42 -8.42 -2.10
C LYS A 110 -13.01 -8.90 -1.76
N ASN A 111 -12.32 -9.56 -2.70
CA ASN A 111 -10.94 -10.00 -2.47
C ASN A 111 -9.97 -8.83 -2.31
N ILE A 112 -10.08 -7.79 -3.14
CA ILE A 112 -9.26 -6.57 -3.01
C ILE A 112 -9.53 -5.89 -1.67
N LEU A 113 -10.81 -5.77 -1.28
CA LEU A 113 -11.20 -5.14 -0.01
C LEU A 113 -10.63 -5.89 1.20
N ILE A 114 -10.67 -7.23 1.20
CA ILE A 114 -10.06 -8.04 2.26
C ILE A 114 -8.56 -7.75 2.35
N ILE A 115 -7.85 -7.74 1.22
CA ILE A 115 -6.41 -7.45 1.16
C ILE A 115 -6.11 -6.03 1.68
N LEU A 116 -6.93 -5.04 1.32
CA LEU A 116 -6.80 -3.67 1.79
C LEU A 116 -7.02 -3.59 3.30
N ASN A 117 -8.07 -4.23 3.84
CA ASN A 117 -8.36 -4.23 5.26
C ASN A 117 -7.22 -4.83 6.08
N ILE A 118 -6.61 -5.93 5.61
CA ILE A 118 -5.43 -6.52 6.25
C ILE A 118 -4.29 -5.50 6.33
N LEU A 119 -4.01 -4.79 5.23
CA LEU A 119 -2.97 -3.77 5.18
C LEU A 119 -3.26 -2.59 6.10
N MET A 120 -4.52 -2.12 6.13
CA MET A 120 -4.95 -1.04 7.01
C MET A 120 -4.78 -1.44 8.47
N CYS A 121 -5.25 -2.62 8.88
CA CYS A 121 -5.11 -3.13 10.24
C CYS A 121 -3.63 -3.27 10.67
N GLY A 122 -2.77 -3.80 9.80
CA GLY A 122 -1.32 -3.89 10.10
C GLY A 122 -0.61 -2.54 10.10
N GLY A 123 -1.15 -1.55 9.39
CA GLY A 123 -0.63 -0.19 9.34
C GLY A 123 -1.06 0.71 10.50
N THR A 124 -2.23 0.44 11.10
CA THR A 124 -2.79 1.27 12.17
C THR A 124 -1.83 1.51 13.34
N PRO A 125 -1.09 0.51 13.87
CA PRO A 125 -0.13 0.74 14.95
C PRO A 125 0.96 1.75 14.58
N TYR A 126 1.44 1.72 13.34
CA TYR A 126 2.46 2.65 12.86
C TYR A 126 1.89 4.08 12.74
N LEU A 127 0.64 4.20 12.27
CA LEU A 127 -0.05 5.49 12.22
C LEU A 127 -0.24 6.11 13.60
N ILE A 128 -0.63 5.31 14.58
CA ILE A 128 -0.79 5.77 15.97
C ILE A 128 0.54 6.34 16.49
N LEU A 129 1.67 5.68 16.22
CA LEU A 129 2.98 6.17 16.63
C LEU A 129 3.41 7.45 15.93
N MET A 130 3.11 7.57 14.64
CA MET A 130 3.37 8.82 13.90
C MET A 130 2.53 9.98 14.43
N ILE A 131 1.28 9.73 14.84
CA ILE A 131 0.42 10.74 15.48
C ILE A 131 0.94 11.05 16.89
N TRP A 132 1.42 10.05 17.62
CA TRP A 132 2.05 10.24 18.93
C TRP A 132 3.25 11.17 18.83
N ASP A 133 4.19 10.90 17.92
CA ASP A 133 5.37 11.76 17.68
C ASP A 133 5.01 13.17 17.21
N LEU A 134 3.80 13.37 16.67
CA LEU A 134 3.31 14.68 16.25
C LEU A 134 2.75 15.48 17.44
N ILE A 135 2.09 14.80 18.39
CA ILE A 135 1.45 15.41 19.55
C ILE A 135 2.47 15.65 20.67
N ASP A 136 3.29 14.65 20.93
CA ASP A 136 4.31 14.69 21.96
C ASP A 136 5.68 14.85 21.28
N ASN A 137 6.42 15.89 21.66
CA ASN A 137 7.80 16.08 21.19
C ASN A 137 8.75 15.01 21.75
N GLY A 138 8.27 14.15 22.67
CA GLY A 138 8.95 12.95 23.13
C GLY A 138 8.92 11.82 22.09
N SER A 139 10.07 11.17 21.87
CA SER A 139 10.15 9.99 21.02
C SER A 139 9.38 8.82 21.63
N ALA A 140 8.48 8.20 20.87
CA ALA A 140 7.75 7.03 21.35
C ALA A 140 8.70 5.88 21.76
N PRO A 141 8.30 5.02 22.72
CA PRO A 141 9.10 3.88 23.17
C PRO A 141 9.53 2.98 22.01
N ARG A 142 10.82 2.60 21.99
CA ARG A 142 11.42 1.75 20.94
C ARG A 142 10.64 0.46 20.68
N GLN A 143 10.10 -0.15 21.73
CA GLN A 143 9.35 -1.40 21.66
C GLN A 143 8.10 -1.26 20.78
N LEU A 144 7.43 -0.10 20.82
CA LEU A 144 6.23 0.15 20.02
C LEU A 144 6.57 0.32 18.54
N TYR A 145 7.67 1.01 18.20
CA TYR A 145 8.13 1.07 16.81
C TYR A 145 8.46 -0.31 16.26
N PHE A 146 9.17 -1.13 17.02
CA PHE A 146 9.48 -2.50 16.60
C PHE A 146 8.21 -3.32 16.39
N LEU A 147 7.24 -3.21 17.30
CA LEU A 147 5.94 -3.88 17.20
C LEU A 147 5.16 -3.42 15.97
N SER A 148 5.10 -2.11 15.70
CA SER A 148 4.36 -1.57 14.55
C SER A 148 4.98 -1.97 13.21
N VAL A 149 6.31 -1.95 13.09
CA VAL A 149 7.00 -2.40 11.88
C VAL A 149 6.77 -3.89 11.65
N ASN A 150 6.86 -4.72 12.70
CA ASN A 150 6.57 -6.15 12.58
C ASN A 150 5.10 -6.44 12.26
N SER A 151 4.17 -5.68 12.84
CA SER A 151 2.74 -5.77 12.52
C SER A 151 2.53 -5.52 11.02
N LEU A 152 3.17 -4.49 10.48
CA LEU A 152 3.09 -4.16 9.06
C LEU A 152 3.70 -5.23 8.15
N VAL A 153 4.89 -5.75 8.50
CA VAL A 153 5.53 -6.85 7.76
C VAL A 153 4.65 -8.11 7.79
N SER A 154 4.10 -8.44 8.95
CA SER A 154 3.22 -9.61 9.10
C SER A 154 1.94 -9.45 8.26
N ALA A 155 1.37 -8.24 8.19
CA ALA A 155 0.22 -7.94 7.33
C ALA A 155 0.57 -8.13 5.84
N THR A 156 1.73 -7.65 5.39
CA THR A 156 2.15 -7.86 3.98
C THR A 156 2.32 -9.34 3.64
N THR A 157 2.83 -10.14 4.58
CA THR A 157 2.97 -11.59 4.41
C THR A 157 1.59 -12.25 4.31
N LEU A 158 0.67 -11.88 5.19
CA LEU A 158 -0.69 -12.40 5.20
C LEU A 158 -1.46 -12.01 3.93
N MET A 159 -1.22 -10.82 3.37
CA MET A 159 -1.78 -10.41 2.08
C MET A 159 -1.33 -11.29 0.93
N ILE A 160 -0.05 -11.68 0.87
CA ILE A 160 0.48 -12.57 -0.16
C ILE A 160 -0.20 -13.94 -0.04
N ILE A 161 -0.29 -14.48 1.18
CA ILE A 161 -0.96 -15.75 1.47
C ILE A 161 -2.43 -15.69 1.01
N VAL A 162 -3.18 -14.67 1.43
CA VAL A 162 -4.60 -14.50 1.06
C VAL A 162 -4.76 -14.37 -0.45
N THR A 163 -3.87 -13.62 -1.12
CA THR A 163 -3.89 -13.45 -2.58
C THR A 163 -3.69 -14.78 -3.29
N PHE A 164 -2.73 -15.59 -2.83
CA PHE A 164 -2.47 -16.92 -3.36
C PHE A 164 -3.67 -17.85 -3.20
N TYR A 165 -4.24 -17.93 -1.99
CA TYR A 165 -5.39 -18.80 -1.71
C TYR A 165 -6.66 -18.39 -2.46
N LYS A 166 -6.92 -17.09 -2.61
CA LYS A 166 -8.11 -16.58 -3.32
C LYS A 166 -7.99 -16.71 -4.83
N ASN A 167 -6.78 -16.75 -5.38
CA ASN A 167 -6.57 -16.88 -6.82
C ASN A 167 -6.59 -18.35 -7.27
N LYS A 168 -7.78 -18.86 -7.60
CA LYS A 168 -7.98 -20.26 -8.05
C LYS A 168 -7.07 -20.65 -9.23
N THR A 169 -6.85 -19.75 -10.17
CA THR A 169 -6.02 -20.01 -11.36
C THR A 169 -4.57 -20.20 -10.97
N VAL A 170 -4.00 -19.29 -10.18
CA VAL A 170 -2.62 -19.40 -9.69
C VAL A 170 -2.45 -20.65 -8.84
N LYS A 171 -3.40 -20.93 -7.93
CA LYS A 171 -3.38 -22.14 -7.11
C LYS A 171 -3.38 -23.42 -7.97
N LYS A 172 -4.26 -23.50 -8.98
CA LYS A 172 -4.34 -24.68 -9.87
C LYS A 172 -3.05 -24.89 -10.67
N ILE A 173 -2.47 -23.81 -11.20
CA ILE A 173 -1.19 -23.87 -11.93
C ILE A 173 -0.08 -24.35 -10.99
N THR A 174 0.01 -23.78 -9.78
CA THR A 174 1.04 -24.14 -8.80
C THR A 174 0.91 -25.61 -8.37
N LEU A 175 -0.30 -26.08 -8.09
CA LEU A 175 -0.55 -27.49 -7.75
C LEU A 175 -0.19 -28.43 -8.90
N LYS A 176 -0.49 -28.06 -10.15
CA LYS A 176 -0.11 -28.85 -11.32
C LYS A 176 1.42 -28.98 -11.46
N TYR A 177 2.17 -27.91 -11.17
CA TYR A 177 3.63 -27.97 -11.15
C TYR A 177 4.16 -28.83 -10.00
N LEU A 178 3.52 -28.78 -8.83
CA LEU A 178 3.92 -29.58 -7.66
C LEU A 178 3.58 -31.07 -7.77
N SER A 179 2.51 -31.44 -8.48
CA SER A 179 2.10 -32.83 -8.70
C SER A 179 2.66 -33.45 -9.98
N GLY A 180 3.49 -32.71 -10.72
CA GLY A 180 4.12 -33.13 -11.98
C GLY A 180 5.56 -33.66 -11.82
N HIS A 181 6.00 -33.77 -10.58
CA HIS A 181 7.06 -34.66 -10.10
C HIS A 181 6.43 -35.68 -9.16
#